data_AF-A0A828T126-F1
#
_entry.id   AF-A0A828T126-F1
#
_cell.length_a   1.000
_cell.length_b   1.000
_cell.length_c   1.000
_cell.angle_alpha   90.00
_cell.angle_beta   90.00
_cell.angle_gamma   90.00
#
_symmetry.space_group_name_H-M   'P 1'
#
loop_
_entity.id
_entity.type
_entity.pdbx_description
1 polymer ?
#
loop_
_entity_poly.entity_id
_entity_poly.type
_entity_poly.pdbx_seq_one_letter_code
_entity_poly.pdbx_strand_id
1 'polypeptide(L)'
;MAICYDKLWKLLIDKKMNRTELKEASGISFNVLARLGKNEPVSFESIEKICFTLNCKIEDVVEIQKEEPLQIDSDAFTTIELFAGAGGLALGIEKAGFEPLGLIEFDKDAAESLKTNRPNWRVIHDDIANISCLDLEDYFGIKKENWIYYREGHRVRLFPMLEKD
;
A
#
# COMPACT_ATOMS: atom_id res chain seq x y z
N MET A 1 3.84 3.07 16.82
CA MET A 1 5.03 2.55 17.52
C MET A 1 5.73 1.57 16.59
N ALA A 2 7.05 1.67 16.47
CA ALA A 2 7.79 1.38 15.23
C ALA A 2 8.43 -0.03 15.11
N ILE A 3 8.11 -1.05 15.92
CA ILE A 3 8.85 -2.33 15.90
C ILE A 3 8.02 -3.42 15.23
N CYS A 4 8.62 -4.21 14.33
CA CYS A 4 7.99 -5.31 13.62
C CYS A 4 8.89 -6.56 13.64
N TYR A 5 8.28 -7.76 13.80
CA TYR A 5 8.96 -9.06 13.79
C TYR A 5 8.48 -9.99 12.66
N ASP A 6 7.85 -9.47 11.61
CA ASP A 6 7.33 -10.30 10.50
C ASP A 6 8.45 -11.04 9.75
N LYS A 7 9.64 -10.46 9.67
CA LYS A 7 10.82 -11.11 9.09
C LYS A 7 11.20 -12.38 9.86
N LEU A 8 11.13 -12.35 11.20
CA LEU A 8 11.34 -13.53 12.04
C LEU A 8 10.33 -14.63 11.70
N TRP A 9 9.04 -14.29 11.54
CA TRP A 9 8.00 -15.28 11.25
C TRP A 9 8.16 -15.90 9.87
N LYS A 10 8.56 -15.12 8.86
CA LYS A 10 8.90 -15.64 7.53
C LYS A 10 10.10 -16.58 7.59
N LEU A 11 11.16 -16.17 8.28
CA LEU A 11 12.36 -16.98 8.48
C LEU A 11 12.06 -18.33 9.17
N LEU A 12 11.15 -18.34 10.15
CA LEU A 12 10.71 -19.58 10.80
C LEU A 12 10.00 -20.53 9.83
N ILE A 13 9.15 -20.01 8.94
CA ILE A 13 8.49 -20.80 7.90
C ILE A 13 9.53 -21.43 6.96
N ASP A 14 10.51 -20.65 6.52
CA ASP A 14 11.58 -21.12 5.62
C ASP A 14 12.42 -22.22 6.29
N LYS A 15 12.62 -22.13 7.61
CA LYS A 15 13.33 -23.14 8.41
C LYS A 15 12.45 -24.28 8.89
N LYS A 16 11.15 -24.31 8.54
CA LYS A 16 10.16 -25.30 9.00
C LYS A 16 10.11 -25.42 10.53
N MET A 17 10.28 -24.30 11.23
CA MET A 17 10.26 -24.22 12.69
C MET A 17 9.01 -23.46 13.15
N ASN A 18 8.35 -23.94 14.20
CA ASN A 18 7.22 -23.23 14.79
C ASN A 18 7.64 -22.33 15.96
N ARG A 19 6.74 -21.47 16.43
CA ARG A 19 7.01 -20.49 17.50
C ARG A 19 7.38 -21.14 18.84
N THR A 20 6.81 -22.30 19.16
CA THR A 20 7.11 -23.04 20.40
C THR A 20 8.50 -23.66 20.33
N GLU A 21 8.84 -24.25 19.19
CA GLU A 21 10.19 -24.78 18.93
C GLU A 21 11.25 -23.68 18.99
N LEU A 22 10.97 -22.49 18.43
CA LEU A 22 11.87 -21.34 18.58
C LEU A 22 12.09 -20.99 20.05
N LYS A 23 11.03 -20.95 20.86
CA LYS A 23 11.12 -20.66 22.30
C LYS A 23 12.02 -21.69 23.00
N GLU A 24 11.80 -22.97 22.74
CA GLU A 24 12.56 -24.06 23.34
C GLU A 24 14.03 -24.03 22.92
N ALA A 25 14.29 -23.83 21.63
CA ALA A 25 15.65 -23.83 21.07
C ALA A 25 16.47 -22.58 21.44
N SER A 26 15.84 -21.41 21.56
CA SER A 26 16.52 -20.16 21.92
C SER A 26 16.58 -19.88 23.42
N GLY A 27 15.83 -20.63 24.22
CA GLY A 27 15.77 -20.44 25.67
C GLY A 27 15.15 -19.10 26.09
N ILE A 28 14.42 -18.43 25.19
CA ILE A 28 13.66 -17.22 25.55
C ILE A 28 12.43 -17.59 26.39
N SER A 29 11.99 -16.66 27.24
CA SER A 29 10.79 -16.90 28.05
C SER A 29 9.51 -16.87 27.22
N PHE A 30 8.45 -17.50 27.74
CA PHE A 30 7.12 -17.41 27.13
C PHE A 30 6.63 -15.95 27.01
N ASN A 31 6.95 -15.12 28.00
CA ASN A 31 6.61 -13.69 27.98
C ASN A 31 7.28 -12.96 26.81
N VAL A 32 8.55 -13.27 26.52
CA VAL A 32 9.25 -12.72 25.34
C VAL A 32 8.54 -13.15 24.06
N LEU A 33 8.21 -14.43 23.91
CA LEU A 33 7.48 -14.91 22.72
C LEU A 33 6.13 -14.20 22.54
N ALA A 34 5.39 -13.98 23.63
CA ALA A 34 4.12 -13.26 23.59
C ALA A 34 4.29 -11.79 23.16
N ARG A 35 5.34 -11.11 23.66
CA ARG A 35 5.69 -9.73 23.27
C ARG A 35 6.08 -9.62 21.80
N LEU A 36 6.88 -10.56 21.30
CA LEU A 36 7.21 -10.66 19.87
C LEU A 36 5.94 -10.77 19.03
N GLY A 37 4.98 -11.60 19.44
CA GLY A 37 3.70 -11.75 18.73
C GLY A 37 2.83 -10.49 18.72
N LYS A 38 3.03 -9.56 19.65
CA LYS A 38 2.31 -8.29 19.75
C LYS A 38 3.11 -7.10 19.19
N ASN A 39 4.26 -7.35 18.57
CA ASN A 39 5.17 -6.29 18.10
C ASN A 39 5.61 -5.34 19.23
N GLU A 40 5.74 -5.88 20.45
CA GLU A 40 6.23 -5.13 21.60
C GLU A 40 7.78 -5.21 21.68
N PRO A 41 8.47 -4.18 22.21
CA PRO A 41 9.91 -4.24 22.43
C PRO A 41 10.28 -5.41 23.34
N VAL A 42 11.36 -6.12 23.03
CA VAL A 42 11.98 -7.12 23.90
C VAL A 42 13.43 -6.74 24.21
N SER A 43 14.06 -7.41 25.17
CA SER A 43 15.47 -7.13 25.50
C SER A 43 16.38 -7.52 24.32
N PHE A 44 17.49 -6.79 24.17
CA PHE A 44 18.51 -7.13 23.18
C PHE A 44 19.10 -8.53 23.38
N GLU A 45 19.24 -8.97 24.64
CA GLU A 45 19.62 -10.34 24.99
C GLU A 45 18.68 -11.39 24.37
N SER A 46 17.37 -11.09 24.32
CA SER A 46 16.40 -12.00 23.69
C SER A 46 16.60 -12.08 22.18
N ILE A 47 16.89 -10.94 21.54
CA ILE A 47 17.17 -10.86 20.09
C ILE A 47 18.45 -11.60 19.75
N GLU A 48 19.51 -11.42 20.54
CA GLU A 48 20.78 -12.12 20.39
C GLU A 48 20.61 -13.64 20.46
N LYS A 49 19.87 -14.14 21.47
CA LYS A 49 19.55 -15.58 21.58
C LYS A 49 18.86 -16.12 20.32
N ILE A 50 17.87 -15.39 19.80
CA ILE A 50 17.16 -15.77 18.58
C ILE A 50 18.10 -15.79 17.37
N CYS A 51 18.94 -14.77 17.22
CA CYS A 51 19.91 -14.68 16.12
C CYS A 51 20.89 -15.86 16.12
N PHE A 52 21.45 -16.21 17.28
CA PHE A 52 22.34 -17.35 17.41
C PHE A 52 21.63 -18.68 17.14
N THR A 53 20.43 -18.89 17.66
CA THR A 53 19.65 -20.11 17.43
C THR A 53 19.31 -20.31 15.96
N LEU A 54 18.94 -19.24 15.26
CA LEU A 54 18.55 -19.32 13.86
C LEU A 54 19.72 -19.19 12.89
N ASN A 55 20.93 -18.86 13.39
CA ASN A 55 22.11 -18.51 12.62
C ASN A 55 21.78 -17.43 11.58
N CYS A 56 21.17 -16.34 12.02
CA CYS A 56 20.75 -15.23 11.19
C CYS A 56 21.23 -13.89 11.75
N LYS A 57 21.08 -12.83 10.97
CA LYS A 57 21.42 -11.48 11.42
C LYS A 57 20.24 -10.85 12.15
N ILE A 58 20.52 -9.79 12.89
CA ILE A 58 19.49 -9.01 13.59
C ILE A 58 18.44 -8.44 12.62
N GLU A 59 18.84 -8.09 11.39
CA GLU A 59 17.96 -7.58 10.32
C GLU A 59 16.91 -8.60 9.85
N ASP A 60 17.15 -9.89 10.09
CA ASP A 60 16.21 -10.98 9.79
C ASP A 60 15.20 -11.19 10.93
N VAL A 61 15.45 -10.62 12.11
CA VAL A 61 14.63 -10.82 13.32
C VAL A 61 13.76 -9.60 13.59
N VAL A 62 14.34 -8.39 13.55
CA VAL A 62 13.66 -7.15 13.95
C VAL A 62 13.79 -6.08 12.87
N GLU A 63 12.70 -5.37 12.65
CA GLU A 63 12.64 -4.22 11.77
C GLU A 63 12.04 -3.04 12.51
N ILE A 64 12.68 -1.87 12.40
CA ILE A 64 12.12 -0.61 12.89
C ILE A 64 11.41 0.06 11.71
N GLN A 65 10.08 -0.03 11.70
CA GLN A 65 9.22 0.69 10.78
C GLN A 65 9.08 2.13 11.26
N LYS A 66 9.64 3.08 10.52
CA LYS A 66 9.27 4.48 10.75
C LYS A 66 7.77 4.60 10.49
N GLU A 67 7.04 5.23 11.41
CA GLU A 67 5.79 5.90 11.02
C GLU A 67 6.24 7.07 10.16
N GLU A 68 6.48 6.79 8.88
CA GLU A 68 6.67 7.86 7.92
C GLU A 68 5.30 8.54 7.78
N PRO A 69 5.21 9.87 7.91
CA PRO A 69 4.03 10.56 7.40
C PRO A 69 3.91 10.13 5.95
N LEU A 70 2.75 9.56 5.55
CA LEU A 70 2.46 9.01 4.22
C LEU A 70 3.41 9.60 3.18
N GLN A 71 4.53 8.90 2.94
CA GLN A 71 5.46 9.32 1.92
C GLN A 71 4.76 9.01 0.62
N ILE A 72 4.60 10.06 -0.20
CA ILE A 72 4.22 9.93 -1.60
C ILE A 72 5.35 9.10 -2.23
N ASP A 73 5.15 7.79 -2.27
CA ASP A 73 6.02 6.91 -3.02
C ASP A 73 5.82 7.26 -4.48
N SER A 74 6.89 7.47 -5.23
CA SER A 74 6.79 7.73 -6.67
C SER A 74 6.16 6.56 -7.44
N ASP A 75 5.95 5.42 -6.76
CA ASP A 75 5.30 4.20 -7.24
C ASP A 75 3.83 4.01 -6.76
N ALA A 76 3.24 4.99 -6.05
CA ALA A 76 1.83 4.91 -5.67
C ALA A 76 0.93 4.93 -6.92
N PHE A 77 0.07 3.91 -7.06
CA PHE A 77 -0.85 3.86 -8.18
C PHE A 77 -1.87 4.99 -8.07
N THR A 78 -2.02 5.73 -9.16
CA THR A 78 -2.95 6.85 -9.23
C THR A 78 -4.32 6.43 -9.76
N THR A 79 -5.38 7.10 -9.31
CA THR A 79 -6.75 6.89 -9.81
C THR A 79 -7.43 8.19 -10.25
N ILE A 80 -8.33 8.06 -11.23
CA ILE A 80 -9.32 9.09 -11.57
C ILE A 80 -10.69 8.43 -11.38
N GLU A 81 -11.54 9.01 -10.55
CA GLU A 81 -12.85 8.45 -10.22
C GLU A 81 -13.96 9.29 -10.86
N LEU A 82 -14.79 8.63 -11.67
CA LEU A 82 -15.94 9.23 -12.32
C LEU A 82 -17.20 8.88 -11.51
N PHE A 83 -18.14 9.82 -11.40
CA PHE A 83 -19.36 9.64 -10.62
C PHE A 83 -19.03 9.28 -9.15
N ALA A 84 -18.11 10.04 -8.56
CA ALA A 84 -17.51 9.73 -7.27
C ALA A 84 -18.52 9.70 -6.10
N GLY A 85 -19.70 10.30 -6.28
CA GLY A 85 -20.72 10.44 -5.25
C GLY A 85 -20.13 11.06 -3.98
N ALA A 86 -20.45 10.49 -2.82
CA ALA A 86 -19.90 10.92 -1.55
C ALA A 86 -18.54 10.29 -1.18
N GLY A 87 -17.90 9.54 -2.10
CA GLY A 87 -16.52 9.07 -1.94
C GLY A 87 -16.32 7.74 -1.21
N GLY A 88 -17.33 6.87 -1.17
CA GLY A 88 -17.21 5.55 -0.54
C GLY A 88 -16.14 4.67 -1.20
N LEU A 89 -16.11 4.65 -2.53
CA LEU A 89 -15.10 3.92 -3.31
C LEU A 89 -13.74 4.61 -3.21
N ALA A 90 -13.67 5.91 -3.45
CA ALA A 90 -12.47 6.72 -3.26
C ALA A 90 -11.77 6.47 -1.91
N LEU A 91 -12.54 6.39 -0.83
CA LEU A 91 -12.03 6.10 0.51
C LEU A 91 -11.42 4.70 0.61
N GLY A 92 -12.04 3.71 0.00
CA GLY A 92 -11.52 2.34 -0.05
C GLY A 92 -10.23 2.24 -0.86
N ILE A 93 -10.19 2.91 -2.01
CA ILE A 93 -9.03 2.98 -2.91
C ILE A 93 -7.85 3.67 -2.21
N GLU A 94 -8.08 4.81 -1.56
CA GLU A 94 -7.06 5.50 -0.76
C GLU A 94 -6.51 4.61 0.36
N LYS A 95 -7.40 3.91 1.08
CA LYS A 95 -6.98 2.95 2.12
C LYS A 95 -6.19 1.76 1.57
N ALA A 96 -6.35 1.43 0.29
CA ALA A 96 -5.57 0.42 -0.41
C ALA A 96 -4.19 0.94 -0.88
N GLY A 97 -3.87 2.22 -0.63
CA GLY A 97 -2.58 2.83 -0.96
C GLY A 97 -2.52 3.50 -2.33
N PHE A 98 -3.68 3.79 -2.94
CA PHE A 98 -3.77 4.50 -4.22
C PHE A 98 -4.03 5.98 -3.99
N GLU A 99 -3.55 6.83 -4.90
CA GLU A 99 -3.72 8.28 -4.81
C GLU A 99 -4.73 8.82 -5.85
N PRO A 100 -5.82 9.49 -5.43
CA PRO A 100 -6.77 10.06 -6.37
C PRO A 100 -6.23 11.34 -7.01
N LEU A 101 -5.99 11.32 -8.32
CA LEU A 101 -5.65 12.51 -9.11
C LEU A 101 -6.84 13.43 -9.33
N GLY A 102 -8.06 12.87 -9.29
CA GLY A 102 -9.29 13.65 -9.38
C GLY A 102 -10.53 12.80 -9.16
N LEU A 103 -11.50 13.40 -8.48
CA LEU A 103 -12.85 12.84 -8.30
C LEU A 103 -13.82 13.75 -9.05
N ILE A 104 -14.44 13.24 -10.11
CA ILE A 104 -15.43 13.96 -10.90
C ILE A 104 -16.82 13.61 -10.39
N GLU A 105 -17.56 14.63 -9.96
CA GLU A 105 -18.92 14.49 -9.47
C GLU A 105 -19.79 15.64 -9.98
N PHE A 106 -20.96 15.31 -10.51
CA PHE A 106 -21.90 16.27 -11.08
C PHE A 106 -22.83 16.85 -10.00
N ASP A 107 -23.21 16.06 -9.00
CA ASP A 107 -24.07 16.49 -7.92
C ASP A 107 -23.32 17.40 -6.93
N LYS A 108 -23.88 18.58 -6.72
CA LYS A 108 -23.27 19.61 -5.88
C LYS A 108 -23.11 19.16 -4.44
N ASP A 109 -24.13 18.55 -3.85
CA ASP A 109 -24.16 18.19 -2.44
C ASP A 109 -23.17 17.04 -2.17
N ALA A 110 -23.06 16.09 -3.11
CA ALA A 110 -22.05 15.03 -3.10
C ALA A 110 -20.62 15.60 -3.21
N ALA A 111 -20.38 16.53 -4.15
CA ALA A 111 -19.08 17.16 -4.31
C ALA A 111 -18.68 18.02 -3.08
N GLU A 112 -19.61 18.74 -2.47
CA GLU A 112 -19.38 19.47 -1.21
C GLU A 112 -19.09 18.52 -0.05
N SER A 113 -19.76 17.37 0.00
CA SER A 113 -19.48 16.31 0.98
C SER A 113 -18.06 15.78 0.84
N LEU A 114 -17.59 15.52 -0.39
CA LEU A 114 -16.21 15.10 -0.66
C LEU A 114 -15.20 16.13 -0.14
N LYS A 115 -15.36 17.41 -0.53
CA LYS A 115 -14.45 18.51 -0.14
C LYS A 115 -14.41 18.71 1.36
N THR A 116 -15.55 18.58 2.04
CA THR A 116 -15.66 18.75 3.50
C THR A 116 -14.94 17.64 4.26
N ASN A 117 -15.18 16.39 3.86
CA ASN A 117 -14.60 15.24 4.57
C ASN A 117 -13.13 15.00 4.22
N ARG A 118 -12.69 15.42 3.02
CA ARG A 118 -11.34 15.22 2.48
C ARG A 118 -10.84 16.47 1.76
N PRO A 119 -10.42 17.52 2.49
CA PRO A 119 -10.05 18.80 1.90
C PRO A 119 -8.82 18.75 0.98
N ASN A 120 -7.99 17.71 1.10
CA ASN A 120 -6.83 17.51 0.23
C ASN A 120 -7.16 16.81 -1.09
N TRP A 121 -8.37 16.28 -1.26
CA TRP A 121 -8.78 15.64 -2.51
C TRP A 121 -9.11 16.68 -3.57
N ARG A 122 -8.65 16.43 -4.81
CA ARG A 122 -9.04 17.24 -5.98
C ARG A 122 -10.45 16.83 -6.43
N VAL A 123 -11.45 17.52 -5.90
CA VAL A 123 -12.85 17.33 -6.29
C VAL A 123 -13.21 18.26 -7.45
N ILE A 124 -13.55 17.68 -8.59
CA ILE A 124 -13.95 18.36 -9.82
C ILE A 124 -15.48 18.29 -9.88
N HIS A 125 -16.13 19.40 -9.54
CA HIS A 125 -17.60 19.51 -9.61
C HIS A 125 -17.99 19.97 -11.02
N ASP A 126 -18.21 19.02 -11.91
CA ASP A 126 -18.56 19.26 -13.32
C ASP A 126 -19.20 18.00 -13.94
N ASP A 127 -19.86 18.17 -15.08
CA ASP A 127 -20.31 17.05 -15.91
C ASP A 127 -19.08 16.38 -16.56
N ILE A 128 -19.00 15.06 -16.43
CA ILE A 128 -17.96 14.26 -17.08
C ILE A 128 -17.95 14.46 -18.61
N ALA A 129 -19.09 14.79 -19.23
CA ALA A 129 -19.13 15.12 -20.65
C ALA A 129 -18.23 16.33 -20.98
N ASN A 130 -18.19 17.36 -20.11
CA ASN A 130 -17.32 18.51 -20.28
C ASN A 130 -15.85 18.14 -20.05
N ILE A 131 -15.58 17.38 -19.00
CA ILE A 131 -14.23 16.93 -18.67
C ILE A 131 -13.65 16.04 -19.77
N SER A 132 -14.46 15.16 -20.36
CA SER A 132 -14.03 14.25 -21.42
C SER A 132 -13.60 14.94 -22.72
N CYS A 133 -13.98 16.21 -22.90
CA CYS A 133 -13.58 17.02 -24.05
C CYS A 133 -12.25 17.74 -23.84
N LEU A 134 -11.62 17.63 -22.67
CA LEU A 134 -10.31 18.21 -22.39
C LEU A 134 -9.17 17.30 -22.87
N ASP A 135 -7.96 17.87 -22.95
CA ASP A 135 -6.74 17.07 -22.99
C ASP A 135 -6.52 16.46 -21.60
N LEU A 136 -6.92 15.19 -21.44
CA LEU A 136 -6.85 14.49 -20.16
C LEU A 136 -5.42 14.21 -19.71
N GLU A 137 -4.48 14.10 -20.64
CA GLU A 137 -3.07 13.89 -20.33
C GLU A 137 -2.50 15.13 -19.64
N ASP A 138 -2.74 16.30 -20.23
CA ASP A 138 -2.35 17.58 -19.63
C ASP A 138 -3.15 17.87 -18.34
N TYR A 139 -4.48 17.71 -18.39
CA TYR A 139 -5.38 18.08 -17.30
C TYR A 139 -5.17 17.28 -16.00
N PHE A 140 -4.74 16.02 -16.12
CA PHE A 140 -4.40 15.17 -14.98
C PHE A 140 -2.90 14.95 -14.80
N GLY A 141 -2.05 15.51 -15.67
CA GLY A 141 -0.61 15.30 -15.63
C GLY A 141 -0.19 13.84 -15.87
N ILE A 142 -0.98 13.08 -16.64
CA ILE A 142 -0.72 11.68 -16.95
C ILE A 142 -0.08 11.55 -18.33
N LYS A 143 0.81 10.59 -18.50
CA LYS A 143 1.42 10.27 -19.80
C LYS A 143 0.78 9.03 -20.38
N LYS A 144 0.41 9.07 -21.65
CA LYS A 144 0.02 7.87 -22.40
C LYS A 144 1.24 7.00 -22.68
N GLU A 145 1.51 6.05 -21.80
CA GLU A 145 2.47 4.98 -22.07
C GLU A 145 1.84 3.86 -22.92
N ASN A 146 2.69 2.96 -23.44
CA ASN A 146 2.26 1.76 -24.19
C ASN A 146 1.25 0.96 -23.36
N TRP A 147 -0.03 1.06 -23.72
CA TRP A 147 -1.15 0.43 -23.06
C TRP A 147 -0.86 -1.03 -22.71
N ILE A 148 -0.93 -1.34 -21.43
CA ILE A 148 -0.99 -2.71 -20.93
C ILE A 148 -2.45 -2.95 -20.56
N TYR A 149 -3.15 -3.74 -21.37
CA TYR A 149 -4.49 -4.21 -20.99
C TYR A 149 -4.37 -5.59 -20.36
N TYR A 150 -5.25 -5.84 -19.39
CA TYR A 150 -5.41 -7.13 -18.76
C TYR A 150 -6.63 -7.81 -19.38
N ARG A 151 -6.41 -8.88 -20.14
CA ARG A 151 -7.49 -9.77 -20.60
C ARG A 151 -7.29 -11.11 -19.92
N GLU A 152 -8.33 -11.61 -19.26
CA GLU A 152 -8.31 -12.94 -18.60
C GLU A 152 -7.13 -13.13 -17.62
N GLY A 153 -6.74 -12.09 -16.89
CA GLY A 153 -5.68 -12.17 -15.88
C GLY A 153 -4.24 -12.13 -16.42
N HIS A 154 -4.03 -11.88 -17.72
CA HIS A 154 -2.70 -11.75 -18.31
C HIS A 154 -2.40 -10.33 -18.79
N ARG A 155 -1.17 -9.84 -18.52
CA ARG A 155 -0.65 -8.57 -19.09
C ARG A 155 -0.41 -8.76 -20.58
N VAL A 156 -1.10 -7.98 -21.41
CA VAL A 156 -0.83 -7.92 -22.85
C VAL A 156 -0.41 -6.49 -23.20
N ARG A 157 0.77 -6.34 -23.84
CA ARG A 157 1.22 -5.04 -24.38
C ARG A 157 0.58 -4.83 -25.74
N LEU A 158 -0.04 -3.67 -25.97
CA LEU A 158 -0.29 -3.20 -27.33
C LEU A 158 1.06 -2.87 -27.98
N PHE A 159 1.39 -3.55 -29.07
CA PHE A 159 2.26 -2.95 -30.06
C PHE A 159 1.50 -1.77 -30.67
N PRO A 160 2.15 -0.60 -30.90
CA PRO A 160 1.48 0.52 -31.54
C PRO A 160 0.87 0.04 -32.85
N MET A 161 -0.45 0.24 -33.01
CA MET A 161 -1.05 0.15 -34.34
C MET A 161 -0.29 1.17 -35.19
N LEU A 162 0.44 0.69 -36.20
CA LEU A 162 0.92 1.51 -37.30
C LEU A 162 -0.25 2.38 -37.74
N GLU A 163 -0.10 3.70 -37.59
CA GLU A 163 -0.95 4.67 -38.28
C GLU A 163 -0.98 4.22 -39.75
N LYS A 164 -2.15 3.82 -40.21
CA LYS A 164 -2.39 3.68 -41.65
C LYS A 164 -2.73 5.08 -42.14
N ASP A 165 -1.93 5.52 -43.11
CA ASP A 165 -2.08 6.74 -43.91
C ASP A 165 -3.53 7.07 -44.28
#